data_AF-A0AAD3UEZ4-F1
#
_entry.id   AF-A0AAD3UEZ4-F1
#
_cell.length_a   1.000
_cell.length_b   1.000
_cell.length_c   1.000
_cell.angle_alpha   90.00
_cell.angle_beta   90.00
_cell.angle_gamma   90.00
#
_symmetry.space_group_name_H-M   'P 1'
#
loop_
_entity.id
_entity.type
_entity.pdbx_description
1 polymer ?
#
loop_
_entity_poly.entity_id
_entity_poly.type
_entity_poly.pdbx_seq_one_letter_code
_entity_poly.pdbx_strand_id
1 'polypeptide(L)'
;MKIEGNEHPPRSGFADTEPLPRQQIQHQFERLLAKEDEPTLFSRWQQGGGLETLLEGAPPSAQRDLLWQIHQQGGEHAQAVGKRLFQPVTDKLVAHFSGRQLPVVAAIDQPELRALMREFDPLSSRRETVLLNVMADIKKAANGTQVDLAYLEELARRELMTLIPLNGAVNNLIRHSHKLDLEA
;
A
#
# COMPACT_ATOMS: atom_id res chain seq x y z
N MET A 1 69.70 -34.89 -43.11
CA MET A 1 68.96 -33.91 -43.92
C MET A 1 67.94 -33.26 -42.99
N LYS A 2 68.13 -31.97 -42.63
CA LYS A 2 67.31 -30.78 -43.01
C LYS A 2 65.82 -30.96 -42.65
N ILE A 3 65.12 -30.03 -42.01
CA ILE A 3 65.01 -28.59 -42.33
C ILE A 3 64.71 -27.74 -41.07
N GLU A 4 65.21 -26.51 -41.10
CA GLU A 4 65.00 -25.34 -40.21
C GLU A 4 63.53 -24.81 -40.15
N GLY A 5 63.25 -23.89 -39.22
CA GLY A 5 62.13 -22.95 -39.31
C GLY A 5 61.67 -22.39 -37.93
N ASN A 6 62.24 -21.33 -37.36
CA ASN A 6 62.02 -19.88 -37.55
C ASN A 6 60.82 -19.26 -36.77
N GLU A 7 61.14 -18.27 -35.92
CA GLU A 7 60.46 -16.99 -35.56
C GLU A 7 59.03 -16.88 -34.91
N HIS A 8 59.03 -16.47 -33.60
CA HIS A 8 58.20 -15.53 -32.78
C HIS A 8 56.89 -14.83 -33.31
N PRO A 9 56.05 -14.14 -32.46
CA PRO A 9 55.13 -14.52 -31.35
C PRO A 9 53.67 -13.95 -31.59
N PRO A 10 52.67 -13.97 -30.67
CA PRO A 10 52.59 -12.95 -29.60
C PRO A 10 51.96 -13.41 -28.25
N ARG A 11 52.26 -12.62 -27.22
CA ARG A 11 51.53 -12.38 -25.97
C ARG A 11 50.16 -13.06 -25.83
N SER A 12 50.03 -13.94 -24.84
CA SER A 12 48.87 -13.93 -23.94
C SER A 12 49.43 -13.76 -22.54
N GLY A 13 49.70 -12.50 -22.19
CA GLY A 13 49.70 -12.12 -20.79
C GLY A 13 48.28 -12.36 -20.32
N PHE A 14 48.09 -13.37 -19.48
CA PHE A 14 47.06 -13.29 -18.48
C PHE A 14 47.35 -11.96 -17.78
N ALA A 15 46.50 -10.97 -18.03
CA ALA A 15 46.50 -9.79 -17.21
C ALA A 15 46.32 -10.34 -15.80
N ASP A 16 47.38 -10.24 -15.01
CA ASP A 16 47.29 -10.21 -13.56
C ASP A 16 46.35 -9.03 -13.28
N THR A 17 45.05 -9.28 -13.29
CA THR A 17 44.12 -8.49 -12.53
C THR A 17 44.51 -8.77 -11.09
N GLU A 18 45.45 -7.95 -10.60
CA GLU A 18 45.67 -7.77 -9.18
C GLU A 18 44.27 -7.69 -8.54
N PRO A 19 43.96 -8.58 -7.58
CA PRO A 19 42.68 -8.50 -6.91
C PRO A 19 42.60 -7.11 -6.29
N LEU A 20 41.58 -6.35 -6.72
CA LEU A 20 41.32 -5.00 -6.22
C LEU A 20 41.49 -5.00 -4.70
N PRO A 21 42.24 -4.04 -4.12
CA PRO A 21 42.43 -3.95 -2.69
C PRO A 21 41.06 -4.05 -2.01
N ARG A 22 40.94 -4.87 -0.95
CA ARG A 22 39.64 -5.11 -0.27
C ARG A 22 38.88 -3.83 0.06
N GLN A 23 39.59 -2.72 0.32
CA GLN A 23 39.01 -1.41 0.55
C GLN A 23 38.26 -0.85 -0.67
N GLN A 24 38.77 -1.03 -1.88
CA GLN A 24 38.10 -0.63 -3.12
C GLN A 24 36.85 -1.46 -3.40
N ILE A 25 36.91 -2.77 -3.13
CA ILE A 25 35.74 -3.67 -3.23
C ILE A 25 34.69 -3.26 -2.19
N GLN A 26 35.10 -2.97 -0.96
CA GLN A 26 34.22 -2.53 0.11
C GLN A 26 33.55 -1.18 -0.20
N HIS A 27 34.29 -0.21 -0.73
CA HIS A 27 33.72 1.07 -1.16
C HIS A 27 32.82 0.97 -2.40
N GLN A 28 33.10 0.05 -3.33
CA GLN A 28 32.17 -0.26 -4.42
C GLN A 28 30.91 -0.93 -3.89
N PHE A 29 31.02 -1.84 -2.93
CA PHE A 29 29.87 -2.50 -2.31
C PHE A 29 29.03 -1.51 -1.49
N GLU A 30 29.66 -0.60 -0.76
CA GLU A 30 29.00 0.51 -0.05
C GLU A 30 28.28 1.45 -1.02
N ARG A 31 28.87 1.77 -2.18
CA ARG A 31 28.20 2.55 -3.24
C ARG A 31 27.03 1.79 -3.88
N LEU A 32 27.12 0.47 -4.02
CA LEU A 32 26.03 -0.35 -4.54
C LEU A 32 24.90 -0.55 -3.53
N LEU A 33 25.22 -0.51 -2.23
CA LEU A 33 24.27 -0.55 -1.12
C LEU A 33 23.66 0.82 -0.80
N ALA A 34 24.38 1.90 -1.09
CA ALA A 34 23.86 3.25 -1.13
C ALA A 34 22.91 3.36 -2.33
N LYS A 35 21.70 2.82 -2.20
CA LYS A 35 20.57 3.33 -2.97
C LYS A 35 20.57 4.83 -2.71
N GLU A 36 20.73 5.63 -3.77
CA GLU A 36 20.29 7.02 -3.70
C GLU A 36 18.86 6.97 -3.17
N ASP A 37 18.60 7.70 -2.08
CA ASP A 37 17.27 7.84 -1.52
C ASP A 37 16.42 8.55 -2.57
N GLU A 38 15.93 7.80 -3.57
CA GLU A 38 15.03 8.33 -4.56
C GLU A 38 13.84 8.90 -3.80
N PRO A 39 13.51 10.19 -4.02
CA PRO A 39 12.44 10.82 -3.27
C PRO A 39 11.16 10.02 -3.48
N THR A 40 10.56 9.63 -2.36
CA THR A 40 9.29 8.88 -2.37
C THR A 40 8.26 9.61 -3.22
N LEU A 41 7.28 8.88 -3.77
CA LEU A 41 6.20 9.50 -4.55
C LEU A 41 5.55 10.66 -3.80
N PHE A 42 5.39 10.53 -2.48
CA PHE A 42 4.85 11.57 -1.62
C PHE A 42 5.76 12.78 -1.52
N SER A 43 7.07 12.59 -1.35
CA SER A 43 8.04 13.69 -1.34
C SER A 43 8.04 14.45 -2.67
N ARG A 44 7.97 13.74 -3.80
CA ARG A 44 7.86 14.35 -5.13
C ARG A 44 6.56 15.13 -5.32
N TRP A 45 5.46 14.61 -4.80
CA TRP A 45 4.17 15.33 -4.79
C TRP A 45 4.25 16.61 -3.95
N GLN A 46 4.82 16.54 -2.74
CA GLN A 46 5.02 17.71 -1.87
C GLN A 46 5.91 18.79 -2.50
N GLN A 47 6.84 18.40 -3.37
CA GLN A 47 7.69 19.31 -4.14
C GLN A 47 6.99 19.93 -5.36
N GLY A 48 5.69 19.69 -5.54
CA GLY A 48 4.89 20.23 -6.64
C GLY A 48 4.79 19.30 -7.85
N GLY A 49 5.21 18.03 -7.72
CA GLY A 49 5.00 17.02 -8.76
C GLY A 49 3.51 16.79 -9.03
N GLY A 50 3.12 16.77 -10.31
CA GLY A 50 1.73 16.53 -10.72
C GLY A 50 1.24 15.16 -10.28
N LEU A 51 0.10 15.11 -9.58
CA LEU A 51 -0.45 13.87 -9.03
C LEU A 51 -0.65 12.79 -10.10
N GLU A 52 -1.20 13.14 -11.27
CA GLU A 52 -1.46 12.18 -12.35
C GLU A 52 -0.17 11.56 -12.88
N THR A 53 0.85 12.38 -13.15
CA THR A 53 2.15 11.91 -13.63
C THR A 53 2.83 10.99 -12.64
N LEU A 54 2.69 11.26 -11.33
CA LEU A 54 3.23 10.40 -10.28
C LEU A 54 2.48 9.07 -10.17
N LEU A 55 1.17 9.06 -10.43
CA LEU A 55 0.37 7.84 -10.42
C LEU A 55 0.65 6.96 -11.64
N GLU A 56 0.70 7.54 -12.85
CA GLU A 56 0.91 6.82 -14.12
C GLU A 56 2.22 6.01 -14.13
N GLY A 57 3.29 6.56 -13.54
CA GLY A 57 4.61 5.89 -13.48
C GLY A 57 4.77 4.88 -12.33
N ALA A 58 3.78 4.74 -11.45
CA ALA A 58 3.89 3.94 -10.24
C ALA A 58 3.11 2.62 -10.32
N PRO A 59 3.55 1.55 -9.64
CA PRO A 59 2.75 0.32 -9.51
C PRO A 59 1.47 0.59 -8.68
N PRO A 60 0.39 -0.21 -8.86
CA PRO A 60 -0.91 0.05 -8.22
C PRO A 60 -0.87 0.18 -6.69
N SER A 61 -0.02 -0.59 -6.01
CA SER A 61 0.17 -0.49 -4.56
C SER A 61 0.76 0.86 -4.17
N ALA A 62 1.80 1.32 -4.88
CA ALA A 62 2.45 2.61 -4.63
C ALA A 62 1.54 3.80 -4.99
N GLN A 63 0.73 3.67 -6.05
CA GLN A 63 -0.34 4.62 -6.35
C GLN A 63 -1.31 4.76 -5.17
N ARG A 64 -1.81 3.62 -4.67
CA ARG A 64 -2.75 3.60 -3.55
C ARG A 64 -2.13 4.13 -2.26
N ASP A 65 -0.87 3.82 -1.99
CA ASP A 65 -0.14 4.36 -0.84
C ASP A 65 0.04 5.88 -0.92
N LEU A 66 0.38 6.41 -2.10
CA LEU A 66 0.45 7.86 -2.32
C LEU A 66 -0.90 8.53 -2.02
N LEU A 67 -1.99 7.98 -2.56
CA LEU A 67 -3.34 8.51 -2.31
C LEU A 67 -3.67 8.51 -0.81
N TRP A 68 -3.30 7.45 -0.08
CA TRP A 68 -3.47 7.40 1.37
C TRP A 68 -2.62 8.44 2.11
N GLN A 69 -1.37 8.64 1.71
CA GLN A 69 -0.49 9.65 2.32
C GLN A 69 -1.04 11.06 2.11
N ILE A 70 -1.57 11.37 0.92
CA ILE A 70 -2.24 12.62 0.62
C ILE A 70 -3.52 12.76 1.45
N HIS A 71 -4.35 11.71 1.51
CA HIS A 71 -5.59 11.71 2.28
C HIS A 71 -5.36 11.98 3.78
N GLN A 72 -4.26 11.47 4.35
CA GLN A 72 -3.92 11.70 5.75
C GLN A 72 -3.43 13.12 6.06
N GLN A 73 -3.04 13.92 5.05
CA GLN A 73 -2.72 15.33 5.27
C GLN A 73 -3.96 16.18 5.66
N GLY A 74 -5.17 15.69 5.33
CA GLY A 74 -6.41 16.44 5.51
C GLY A 74 -6.57 17.58 4.49
N GLY A 75 -7.54 18.46 4.76
CA GLY A 75 -7.82 19.62 3.91
C GLY A 75 -8.37 19.29 2.52
N GLU A 76 -8.17 20.21 1.58
CA GLU A 76 -8.71 20.12 0.21
C GLU A 76 -8.13 18.94 -0.57
N HIS A 77 -6.82 18.68 -0.43
CA HIS A 77 -6.17 17.55 -1.10
C HIS A 77 -6.73 16.20 -0.67
N ALA A 78 -7.07 16.03 0.61
CA ALA A 78 -7.71 14.81 1.09
C ALA A 78 -9.08 14.58 0.47
N GLN A 79 -9.88 15.64 0.32
CA GLN A 79 -11.19 15.55 -0.35
C GLN A 79 -11.03 15.20 -1.84
N ALA A 80 -10.02 15.77 -2.51
CA ALA A 80 -9.76 15.52 -3.93
C ALA A 80 -9.40 14.05 -4.21
N VAL A 81 -8.59 13.42 -3.35
CA VAL A 81 -8.18 12.02 -3.54
C VAL A 81 -9.17 11.00 -2.95
N GLY A 82 -10.06 11.42 -2.04
CA GLY A 82 -10.98 10.54 -1.34
C GLY A 82 -11.84 9.68 -2.27
N LYS A 83 -12.41 10.28 -3.33
CA LYS A 83 -13.19 9.51 -4.33
C LYS A 83 -12.38 8.39 -4.97
N ARG A 84 -11.10 8.63 -5.29
CA ARG A 84 -10.22 7.61 -5.91
C ARG A 84 -9.84 6.50 -4.95
N LEU A 85 -9.78 6.80 -3.64
CA LEU A 85 -9.53 5.79 -2.61
C LEU A 85 -10.74 4.89 -2.35
N PHE A 86 -11.92 5.50 -2.27
CA PHE A 86 -13.12 4.84 -1.74
C PHE A 86 -14.02 4.26 -2.82
N GLN A 87 -14.23 4.97 -3.94
CA GLN A 87 -15.18 4.54 -4.98
C GLN A 87 -14.90 3.13 -5.51
N PRO A 88 -13.65 2.73 -5.83
CA PRO A 88 -13.39 1.37 -6.33
C PRO A 88 -13.76 0.28 -5.31
N VAL A 89 -13.63 0.59 -4.01
CA VAL A 89 -14.03 -0.32 -2.95
C VAL A 89 -15.55 -0.37 -2.83
N THR A 90 -16.22 0.79 -2.82
CA THR A 90 -17.69 0.89 -2.83
C THR A 90 -18.29 0.10 -3.98
N ASP A 91 -17.80 0.31 -5.21
CA ASP A 91 -18.28 -0.37 -6.41
C ASP A 91 -18.13 -1.89 -6.30
N LYS A 92 -16.98 -2.36 -5.82
CA LYS A 92 -16.73 -3.80 -5.64
C LYS A 92 -17.66 -4.40 -4.58
N LEU A 93 -17.83 -3.72 -3.44
CA LEU A 93 -18.69 -4.20 -2.36
C LEU A 93 -20.16 -4.20 -2.79
N VAL A 94 -20.61 -3.17 -3.49
CA VAL A 94 -21.97 -3.12 -4.05
C VAL A 94 -22.15 -4.25 -5.07
N ALA A 95 -21.24 -4.41 -6.02
CA ALA A 95 -21.34 -5.49 -7.01
C ALA A 95 -21.42 -6.88 -6.35
N HIS A 96 -20.63 -7.11 -5.30
CA HIS A 96 -20.53 -8.41 -4.64
C HIS A 96 -21.69 -8.73 -3.68
N PHE A 97 -22.17 -7.74 -2.94
CA PHE A 97 -23.21 -7.91 -1.92
C PHE A 97 -24.60 -7.45 -2.37
N SER A 98 -24.72 -6.86 -3.56
CA SER A 98 -26.04 -6.52 -4.13
C SER A 98 -26.92 -7.76 -4.28
N GLY A 99 -28.20 -7.62 -3.98
CA GLY A 99 -29.18 -8.70 -4.08
C GLY A 99 -29.16 -9.71 -2.93
N ARG A 100 -28.22 -9.60 -1.98
CA ARG A 100 -28.30 -10.37 -0.73
C ARG A 100 -29.41 -9.82 0.17
N GLN A 101 -30.08 -10.72 0.88
CA GLN A 101 -31.19 -10.39 1.77
C GLN A 101 -30.79 -10.57 3.22
N LEU A 102 -31.38 -9.75 4.10
CA LEU A 102 -31.22 -9.90 5.54
C LEU A 102 -31.81 -11.24 6.02
N PRO A 103 -31.31 -11.78 7.15
CA PRO A 103 -30.26 -11.24 8.02
C PRO A 103 -28.83 -11.53 7.52
N VAL A 104 -27.88 -10.70 7.94
CA VAL A 104 -26.44 -10.94 7.72
C VAL A 104 -25.98 -12.17 8.52
N VAL A 105 -25.33 -13.10 7.84
CA VAL A 105 -24.70 -14.29 8.42
C VAL A 105 -23.24 -13.95 8.74
N ALA A 106 -23.01 -13.33 9.90
CA ALA A 106 -21.72 -12.76 10.28
C ALA A 106 -20.53 -13.73 10.18
N ALA A 107 -20.74 -15.03 10.46
CA ALA A 107 -19.69 -16.05 10.38
C ALA A 107 -19.16 -16.30 8.95
N ILE A 108 -19.93 -15.94 7.92
CA ILE A 108 -19.59 -16.13 6.51
C ILE A 108 -19.30 -14.76 5.87
N ASP A 109 -20.19 -13.80 6.08
CA ASP A 109 -20.20 -12.54 5.35
C ASP A 109 -19.09 -11.58 5.82
N GLN A 110 -18.73 -11.59 7.11
CA GLN A 110 -17.64 -10.73 7.59
C GLN A 110 -16.26 -11.18 7.10
N PRO A 111 -15.88 -12.48 7.16
CA PRO A 111 -14.65 -12.94 6.51
C PRO A 111 -14.58 -12.59 5.02
N GLU A 112 -15.69 -12.73 4.30
CA GLU A 112 -15.80 -12.40 2.88
C GLU A 112 -15.60 -10.90 2.63
N LEU A 113 -16.28 -10.03 3.40
CA LEU A 113 -16.08 -8.58 3.36
C LEU A 113 -14.61 -8.23 3.61
N ARG A 114 -13.99 -8.79 4.65
CA ARG A 114 -12.58 -8.55 4.99
C ARG A 114 -11.65 -8.98 3.88
N ALA A 115 -11.92 -10.11 3.22
CA ALA A 115 -11.12 -10.61 2.11
C ALA A 115 -11.15 -9.62 0.94
N LEU A 116 -12.34 -9.18 0.51
CA LEU A 116 -12.50 -8.20 -0.56
C LEU A 116 -11.81 -6.87 -0.25
N MET A 117 -11.93 -6.39 1.00
CA MET A 117 -11.30 -5.15 1.42
C MET A 117 -9.78 -5.26 1.50
N ARG A 118 -9.22 -6.42 1.85
CA ARG A 118 -7.76 -6.63 1.93
C ARG A 118 -7.07 -6.55 0.59
N GLU A 119 -7.78 -6.81 -0.51
CA GLU A 119 -7.25 -6.63 -1.86
C GLU A 119 -6.89 -5.16 -2.16
N PHE A 120 -7.58 -4.23 -1.49
CA PHE A 120 -7.28 -2.81 -1.58
C PHE A 120 -6.41 -2.35 -0.41
N ASP A 121 -6.78 -2.71 0.82
CA ASP A 121 -6.17 -2.18 2.03
C ASP A 121 -5.82 -3.29 3.04
N PRO A 122 -4.53 -3.64 3.16
CA PRO A 122 -4.10 -4.67 4.11
C PRO A 122 -4.19 -4.19 5.57
N LEU A 123 -4.16 -2.88 5.82
CA LEU A 123 -4.21 -2.30 7.17
C LEU A 123 -5.66 -2.16 7.69
N SER A 124 -5.89 -2.55 8.95
CA SER A 124 -7.20 -2.44 9.59
C SER A 124 -7.69 -1.00 9.77
N SER A 125 -6.78 -0.05 10.00
CA SER A 125 -7.08 1.39 10.13
C SER A 125 -7.60 1.99 8.82
N ARG A 126 -6.97 1.63 7.70
CA ARG A 126 -7.43 2.01 6.36
C ARG A 126 -8.80 1.41 6.06
N ARG A 127 -9.01 0.12 6.37
CA ARG A 127 -10.32 -0.53 6.20
C ARG A 127 -11.42 0.13 7.02
N GLU A 128 -11.17 0.51 8.27
CA GLU A 128 -12.15 1.28 9.06
C GLU A 128 -12.55 2.57 8.35
N THR A 129 -11.55 3.36 7.91
CA THR A 129 -11.79 4.63 7.21
C THR A 129 -12.57 4.42 5.90
N VAL A 130 -12.23 3.38 5.14
CA VAL A 130 -12.94 3.02 3.90
C VAL A 130 -14.39 2.65 4.21
N LEU A 131 -14.65 1.78 5.19
CA LEU A 131 -16.02 1.38 5.54
C LEU A 131 -16.88 2.55 6.01
N LEU A 132 -16.30 3.49 6.77
CA LEU A 132 -17.01 4.70 7.17
C LEU A 132 -17.42 5.55 5.95
N ASN A 133 -16.55 5.68 4.94
CA ASN A 133 -16.86 6.40 3.70
C ASN A 133 -17.86 5.64 2.83
N VAL A 134 -17.70 4.32 2.69
CA VAL A 134 -18.65 3.44 2.00
C VAL A 134 -20.05 3.59 2.60
N MET A 135 -20.17 3.58 3.94
CA MET A 135 -21.46 3.81 4.61
C MET A 135 -22.05 5.19 4.32
N ALA A 136 -21.22 6.24 4.27
CA ALA A 136 -21.67 7.58 3.94
C ALA A 136 -22.22 7.64 2.50
N ASP A 137 -21.57 6.95 1.56
CA ASP A 137 -21.99 6.93 0.17
C ASP A 137 -23.23 6.04 -0.07
N ILE A 138 -23.33 4.90 0.63
CA ILE A 138 -24.55 4.06 0.64
C ILE A 138 -25.75 4.88 1.12
N LYS A 139 -25.60 5.63 2.22
CA LYS A 139 -26.66 6.48 2.76
C LYS A 139 -27.09 7.59 1.78
N LYS A 140 -26.13 8.20 1.08
CA LYS A 140 -26.44 9.18 0.02
C LYS A 140 -27.20 8.53 -1.13
N ALA A 141 -26.78 7.34 -1.56
CA ALA A 141 -27.40 6.61 -2.66
C ALA A 141 -28.82 6.12 -2.32
N ALA A 142 -29.06 5.65 -1.09
CA ALA A 142 -30.37 5.23 -0.61
C ALA A 142 -31.39 6.39 -0.60
N ASN A 143 -30.94 7.64 -0.42
CA ASN A 143 -31.79 8.82 -0.46
C ASN A 143 -32.17 9.27 -1.89
N GLY A 144 -31.54 8.70 -2.93
CA GLY A 144 -31.71 9.12 -4.33
C GLY A 144 -32.06 7.99 -5.31
N THR A 145 -31.94 6.72 -4.92
CA THR A 145 -32.09 5.56 -5.81
C THR A 145 -32.75 4.38 -5.10
N GLN A 146 -33.57 3.63 -5.84
CA GLN A 146 -34.31 2.43 -5.41
C GLN A 146 -33.43 1.17 -5.21
N VAL A 147 -32.11 1.34 -5.01
CA VAL A 147 -31.21 0.21 -4.76
C VAL A 147 -31.24 -0.12 -3.28
N ASP A 148 -31.83 -1.26 -2.93
CA ASP A 148 -31.81 -1.75 -1.56
C ASP A 148 -30.40 -2.23 -1.19
N LEU A 149 -29.68 -1.37 -0.46
CA LEU A 149 -28.35 -1.63 0.08
C LEU A 149 -28.39 -1.93 1.58
N ALA A 150 -29.57 -2.21 2.15
CA ALA A 150 -29.73 -2.44 3.59
C ALA A 150 -28.86 -3.60 4.10
N TYR A 151 -28.69 -4.63 3.28
CA TYR A 151 -27.80 -5.75 3.60
C TYR A 151 -26.34 -5.31 3.75
N LEU A 152 -25.81 -4.56 2.77
CA LEU A 152 -24.43 -4.07 2.81
C LEU A 152 -24.23 -3.05 3.94
N GLU A 153 -25.23 -2.21 4.23
CA GLU A 153 -25.19 -1.28 5.36
C GLU A 153 -25.09 -2.03 6.70
N GLU A 154 -25.90 -3.08 6.90
CA GLU A 154 -25.86 -3.90 8.11
C GLU A 154 -24.54 -4.67 8.24
N LEU A 155 -24.03 -5.22 7.14
CA LEU A 155 -22.74 -5.91 7.13
C LEU A 155 -21.58 -4.95 7.47
N ALA A 156 -21.55 -3.77 6.87
CA ALA A 156 -20.55 -2.73 7.16
C ALA A 156 -20.61 -2.26 8.62
N ARG A 157 -21.81 -2.04 9.16
CA ARG A 157 -22.02 -1.68 10.57
C ARG A 157 -21.43 -2.73 11.51
N ARG A 158 -21.69 -4.01 11.24
CA ARG A 158 -21.16 -5.12 12.06
C ARG A 158 -19.65 -5.22 12.01
N GLU A 159 -19.05 -5.00 10.85
CA GLU A 159 -17.59 -4.99 10.72
C GLU A 159 -16.96 -3.80 11.45
N LEU A 160 -17.58 -2.60 11.38
CA LEU A 160 -17.11 -1.43 12.13
C LEU A 160 -17.17 -1.61 13.65
N MET A 161 -18.18 -2.32 14.18
CA MET A 161 -18.22 -2.69 15.60
C MET A 161 -17.03 -3.58 16.02
N THR A 162 -16.36 -4.23 15.06
CA THR A 162 -15.15 -5.02 15.31
C THR A 162 -13.89 -4.19 15.11
N LEU A 163 -13.82 -3.39 14.04
CA LEU A 163 -12.62 -2.62 13.68
C LEU A 163 -12.35 -1.43 14.60
N ILE A 164 -13.38 -0.67 15.00
CA ILE A 164 -13.20 0.53 15.83
C ILE A 164 -12.54 0.19 17.18
N PRO A 165 -13.03 -0.81 17.95
CA PRO A 165 -12.37 -1.20 19.20
C PRO A 165 -10.96 -1.74 18.98
N LEU A 166 -10.76 -2.55 17.94
CA LEU A 166 -9.45 -3.13 17.60
C LEU A 166 -8.41 -2.04 17.31
N ASN A 167 -8.75 -1.10 16.44
CA ASN A 167 -7.86 -0.01 16.07
C ASN A 167 -7.64 0.95 17.25
N GLY A 168 -8.65 1.18 18.07
CA GLY A 168 -8.52 1.92 19.33
C GLY A 168 -7.52 1.27 20.29
N ALA A 169 -7.60 -0.04 20.50
CA ALA A 169 -6.67 -0.78 21.35
C ALA A 169 -5.23 -0.73 20.81
N VAL A 170 -5.04 -0.91 19.49
CA VAL A 170 -3.72 -0.79 18.85
C VAL A 170 -3.13 0.61 19.03
N ASN A 171 -3.93 1.65 18.81
CA ASN A 171 -3.49 3.04 18.97
C ASN A 171 -3.10 3.35 20.43
N ASN A 172 -3.89 2.86 21.38
CA ASN A 172 -3.59 3.01 22.81
C ASN A 172 -2.29 2.30 23.18
N LEU A 173 -2.08 1.08 22.69
CA LEU A 173 -0.85 0.33 22.92
C LEU A 173 0.37 1.07 22.37
N ILE A 174 0.30 1.61 21.14
CA ILE A 174 1.40 2.36 20.54
C ILE A 174 1.72 3.61 21.39
N ARG A 175 0.71 4.38 21.77
CA ARG A 175 0.86 5.64 22.52
C ARG A 175 1.29 5.44 23.96
N HIS A 176 0.86 4.36 24.61
CA HIS A 176 1.11 4.09 26.03
C HIS A 176 2.03 2.90 26.26
N SER A 177 2.73 2.41 25.23
CA SER A 177 3.72 1.33 25.32
C SER A 177 4.79 1.58 26.39
N HIS A 178 5.16 2.85 26.61
CA HIS A 178 6.12 3.29 27.62
C HIS A 178 5.50 3.51 29.01
N LYS A 179 4.18 3.41 29.16
CA LYS A 179 3.42 3.52 30.41
C LYS A 179 2.69 2.24 30.78
N LEU A 180 3.14 1.09 30.25
CA LEU A 180 2.83 -0.20 30.84
C LEU A 180 3.58 -0.30 32.18
N ASP A 181 3.23 0.60 33.10
CA ASP A 181 3.53 0.43 34.52
C ASP A 181 2.71 -0.78 34.94
N LEU A 182 3.40 -1.91 35.01
CA LEU A 182 3.00 -3.08 35.76
C LEU A 182 3.00 -2.69 37.24
N GLU A 183 2.04 -1.87 37.67
CA GLU A 183 1.68 -1.83 39.08
C GLU A 183 0.91 -3.13 39.36
N ALA A 184 1.68 -4.12 39.82
CA ALA A 184 1.21 -5.37 40.42
C ALA A 184 0.97 -5.18 41.92
#